data_AF-A0A972HKU8-F1
#
_entry.id   AF-A0A972HKU8-F1
#
_cell.length_a   1.000
_cell.length_b   1.000
_cell.length_c   1.000
_cell.angle_alpha   90.00
_cell.angle_beta   90.00
_cell.angle_gamma   90.00
#
_symmetry.space_group_name_H-M   'P 1'
#
loop_
_entity.id
_entity.type
_entity.pdbx_description
1 polymer ?
#
loop_
_entity_poly.entity_id
_entity_poly.type
_entity_poly.pdbx_seq_one_letter_code
_entity_poly.pdbx_strand_id
1 'polypeptide(L)'
;AYPRYLDAWAELGRHGRDTIESYAAFRVGYHRGLDTLRANGWRGSGFVRWEHKSNLGFLRSVLGLQRCAGVIGEADEDQRCREFLAQLDPAGVPPGELLTESD
;
A
#
# COMPACT_ATOMS: atom_id res chain seq x y z
N ALA A 1 14.51 -8.41 14.22
CA ALA A 1 13.27 -7.88 13.59
C ALA A 1 13.63 -6.70 12.69
N TYR A 2 12.94 -6.52 11.55
CA TYR A 2 13.23 -5.47 10.55
C TYR A 2 12.02 -4.53 10.34
N PRO A 3 11.60 -3.76 11.36
CA PRO A 3 10.33 -3.02 11.34
C PRO A 3 10.24 -1.89 10.30
N ARG A 4 11.39 -1.46 9.74
CA ARG A 4 11.47 -0.43 8.70
C ARG A 4 11.55 -0.99 7.27
N TYR A 5 11.59 -2.32 7.11
CA TYR A 5 11.64 -2.93 5.79
C TYR A 5 10.21 -3.06 5.24
N LEU A 6 9.82 -2.13 4.35
CA LEU A 6 8.44 -1.97 3.91
C LEU A 6 7.92 -3.16 3.10
N ASP A 7 8.76 -3.79 2.30
CA ASP A 7 8.37 -4.98 1.52
C ASP A 7 7.90 -6.12 2.45
N ALA A 8 8.49 -6.26 3.64
CA ALA A 8 8.06 -7.27 4.60
C ALA A 8 6.63 -7.01 5.11
N TRP A 9 6.22 -5.75 5.29
CA TRP A 9 4.85 -5.43 5.68
C TRP A 9 3.85 -5.70 4.56
N ALA A 10 4.21 -5.37 3.32
CA ALA A 10 3.39 -5.70 2.16
C ALA A 10 3.23 -7.23 2.01
N GLU A 11 4.30 -7.99 2.21
CA GLU A 11 4.27 -9.45 2.11
C GLU A 11 3.49 -10.09 3.27
N LEU A 12 3.63 -9.57 4.49
CA LEU A 12 2.79 -9.99 5.62
C LEU A 12 1.31 -9.74 5.35
N GLY A 13 0.96 -8.60 4.74
CA GLY A 13 -0.41 -8.31 4.34
C GLY A 13 -0.93 -9.29 3.29
N ARG A 14 -0.09 -9.66 2.31
CA ARG A 14 -0.44 -10.61 1.25
C ARG A 14 -0.71 -12.03 1.78
N HIS A 15 0.00 -12.44 2.83
CA HIS A 15 -0.15 -13.76 3.47
C HIS A 15 -0.88 -13.72 4.81
N GLY A 16 -1.67 -12.68 5.06
CA GLY A 16 -2.53 -12.63 6.25
C GLY A 16 -3.49 -13.82 6.29
N ARG A 17 -3.78 -14.34 7.49
CA ARG A 17 -4.68 -15.50 7.66
C ARG A 17 -6.13 -15.16 7.34
N ASP A 18 -6.48 -13.88 7.47
CA ASP A 18 -7.78 -13.32 7.13
C ASP A 18 -7.64 -11.87 6.68
N THR A 19 -8.72 -11.31 6.13
CA THR A 19 -8.76 -9.94 5.62
C THR A 19 -8.41 -8.90 6.67
N ILE A 20 -8.77 -9.12 7.95
CA ILE A 20 -8.51 -8.16 9.03
C ILE A 20 -7.02 -8.15 9.39
N GLU A 21 -6.38 -9.31 9.45
CA GLU A 21 -4.93 -9.39 9.62
C GLU A 21 -4.18 -8.77 8.45
N SER A 22 -4.57 -9.10 7.20
CA SER A 22 -4.01 -8.49 5.99
C SER A 22 -4.12 -6.96 6.05
N TYR A 23 -5.31 -6.46 6.34
CA TYR A 23 -5.61 -5.04 6.51
C TYR A 23 -4.71 -4.39 7.56
N ALA A 24 -4.54 -5.02 8.72
CA ALA A 24 -3.69 -4.50 9.79
C ALA A 24 -2.22 -4.41 9.37
N ALA A 25 -1.68 -5.45 8.72
CA ALA A 25 -0.31 -5.46 8.22
C ALA A 25 -0.08 -4.41 7.13
N PHE A 26 -1.00 -4.29 6.17
CA PHE A 26 -0.95 -3.27 5.13
C PHE A 26 -1.05 -1.86 5.70
N ARG A 27 -1.91 -1.62 6.70
CA ARG A 27 -2.00 -0.33 7.39
C ARG A 27 -0.69 0.06 8.08
N VAL A 28 0.00 -0.90 8.70
CA VAL A 28 1.34 -0.65 9.26
C VAL A 28 2.33 -0.30 8.15
N GLY A 29 2.37 -1.06 7.06
CA GLY A 29 3.23 -0.79 5.91
C GLY A 29 3.00 0.59 5.28
N TYR A 30 1.73 0.99 5.15
CA TYR A 30 1.32 2.31 4.70
C TYR A 30 1.90 3.42 5.59
N HIS A 31 1.64 3.38 6.90
CA HIS A 31 2.12 4.43 7.81
C HIS A 31 3.64 4.47 7.95
N ARG A 32 4.31 3.29 7.98
CA ARG A 32 5.79 3.23 7.97
C ARG A 32 6.39 3.76 6.68
N GLY A 33 5.70 3.57 5.55
CA GLY A 33 6.11 4.16 4.29
C GLY A 33 5.97 5.68 4.30
N LEU A 34 4.87 6.23 4.86
CA LEU A 34 4.74 7.68 5.07
C LEU A 34 5.86 8.25 5.94
N ASP A 35 6.23 7.56 7.02
CA ASP A 35 7.36 7.96 7.87
C ASP A 35 8.67 8.02 7.06
N THR A 36 8.90 7.00 6.22
CA THR A 36 10.09 6.90 5.36
C THR A 36 10.12 8.01 4.31
N LEU A 37 8.99 8.28 3.65
CA LEU A 37 8.88 9.37 2.68
C LEU A 37 9.13 10.74 3.33
N ARG A 38 8.55 10.99 4.51
CA ARG A 38 8.73 12.25 5.25
C ARG A 38 10.18 12.46 5.70
N ALA A 39 10.85 11.39 6.12
CA ALA A 39 12.27 11.42 6.46
C ALA A 39 13.14 11.77 5.25
N ASN A 40 12.72 11.37 4.04
CA ASN A 40 13.36 11.70 2.77
C ASN A 40 12.85 13.00 2.12
N GLY A 41 12.18 13.86 2.88
CA GLY A 41 11.79 15.20 2.44
C GLY A 41 10.47 15.29 1.68
N TRP A 42 9.71 14.20 1.55
CA TRP A 42 8.35 14.27 1.00
C TRP A 42 7.42 15.00 1.97
N ARG A 43 6.57 15.90 1.44
CA ARG A 43 5.72 16.81 2.23
C ARG A 43 4.23 16.70 1.90
N GLY A 44 3.77 15.51 1.50
CA GLY A 44 2.37 15.31 1.14
C GLY A 44 2.05 15.55 -0.33
N SER A 45 3.05 15.87 -1.16
CA SER A 45 2.88 16.16 -2.58
C SER A 45 4.07 15.68 -3.40
N GLY A 46 3.84 15.41 -4.68
CA GLY A 46 4.81 14.85 -5.60
C GLY A 46 4.67 13.33 -5.77
N PHE A 47 5.26 12.82 -6.85
CA PHE A 47 5.07 11.44 -7.27
C PHE A 47 5.86 10.43 -6.43
N VAL A 48 5.24 9.28 -6.21
CA VAL A 48 5.86 8.08 -5.65
C VAL A 48 5.52 6.96 -6.62
N ARG A 49 6.35 6.81 -7.65
CA ARG A 49 6.04 5.98 -8.82
C ARG A 49 6.30 4.50 -8.59
N TRP A 50 5.49 3.66 -9.24
CA TRP A 50 5.61 2.21 -9.22
C TRP A 50 6.89 1.70 -9.89
N GLU A 51 7.43 2.44 -10.87
CA GLU A 51 8.68 2.05 -11.55
C GLU A 51 9.90 2.02 -10.61
N HIS A 52 9.84 2.74 -9.49
CA HIS A 52 10.93 2.78 -8.52
C HIS A 52 10.78 1.66 -7.49
N LYS A 53 11.71 0.71 -7.53
CA LYS A 53 11.71 -0.45 -6.61
C LYS A 53 11.60 -0.09 -5.13
N SER A 54 12.23 1.02 -4.70
CA SER A 54 12.17 1.50 -3.31
C SER A 54 10.78 1.90 -2.83
N ASN A 55 9.86 2.17 -3.76
CA ASN A 55 8.50 2.59 -3.45
C ASN A 55 7.53 1.40 -3.35
N LEU A 56 7.90 0.23 -3.87
CA LEU A 56 6.97 -0.89 -4.04
C LEU A 56 6.37 -1.34 -2.71
N GLY A 57 7.16 -1.53 -1.65
CA GLY A 57 6.63 -1.90 -0.34
C GLY A 57 5.58 -0.94 0.20
N PHE A 58 5.78 0.37 0.02
CA PHE A 58 4.79 1.38 0.39
C PHE A 58 3.54 1.31 -0.49
N LEU A 59 3.71 1.33 -1.82
CA LEU A 59 2.60 1.35 -2.77
C LEU A 59 1.75 0.08 -2.70
N ARG A 60 2.38 -1.09 -2.57
CA ARG A 60 1.70 -2.37 -2.32
C ARG A 60 0.94 -2.37 -1.01
N SER A 61 1.47 -1.72 0.03
CA SER A 61 0.77 -1.59 1.31
C SER A 61 -0.48 -0.72 1.19
N VAL A 62 -0.42 0.40 0.46
CA VAL A 62 -1.61 1.24 0.21
C VAL A 62 -2.64 0.50 -0.65
N LEU A 63 -2.20 -0.21 -1.69
CA LEU A 63 -3.07 -1.00 -2.55
C LEU A 63 -3.73 -2.17 -1.82
N GLY A 64 -2.98 -2.88 -0.98
CA GLY A 64 -3.50 -3.95 -0.14
C GLY A 64 -4.53 -3.42 0.87
N LEU A 65 -4.22 -2.29 1.53
CA LEU A 65 -5.14 -1.62 2.44
C LEU A 65 -6.45 -1.22 1.74
N GLN A 66 -6.36 -0.60 0.56
CA GLN A 66 -7.51 -0.23 -0.28
C GLN A 66 -8.42 -1.42 -0.56
N ARG A 67 -7.84 -2.57 -0.96
CA ARG A 67 -8.60 -3.78 -1.28
C ARG A 67 -9.25 -4.38 -0.04
N CYS A 68 -8.49 -4.54 1.04
CA CYS A 68 -9.04 -5.08 2.27
C CYS A 68 -10.16 -4.19 2.83
N ALA A 69 -10.01 -2.86 2.78
CA ALA A 69 -11.05 -1.91 3.16
C ALA A 69 -12.35 -2.12 2.36
N GLY A 70 -12.24 -2.30 1.04
CA GLY A 70 -13.39 -2.61 0.17
C GLY A 70 -14.08 -3.93 0.56
N VAL A 71 -13.30 -4.98 0.86
CA VAL A 71 -13.83 -6.29 1.28
C VAL A 71 -14.57 -6.23 2.61
N ILE A 72 -14.09 -5.44 3.58
CA ILE A 72 -14.73 -5.33 4.91
C ILE A 72 -15.85 -4.27 4.96
N GLY A 73 -16.09 -3.55 3.86
CA GLY A 73 -17.13 -2.54 3.76
C GLY A 73 -16.76 -1.13 4.25
N GLU A 74 -15.48 -0.83 4.46
CA GLU A 74 -14.98 0.51 4.82
C GLU A 74 -14.76 1.35 3.56
N ALA A 75 -15.86 1.78 2.94
CA ALA A 75 -15.87 2.43 1.62
C ALA A 75 -15.08 3.75 1.58
N ASP A 76 -15.00 4.47 2.70
CA ASP A 76 -14.27 5.74 2.77
C ASP A 76 -12.75 5.52 2.72
N GLU A 77 -12.23 4.45 3.34
CA GLU A 77 -10.80 4.10 3.28
C GLU A 77 -10.41 3.54 1.91
N ASP A 78 -11.26 2.70 1.30
CA ASP A 78 -11.08 2.26 -0.10
C ASP A 78 -10.92 3.46 -1.03
N GLN A 79 -11.89 4.39 -1.00
CA GLN A 79 -11.90 5.56 -1.86
C GLN A 79 -10.68 6.45 -1.62
N ARG A 80 -10.35 6.76 -0.36
CA ARG A 80 -9.17 7.57 -0.03
C ARG A 80 -7.88 6.95 -0.55
N CYS A 81 -7.68 5.64 -0.36
CA CYS A 81 -6.47 4.97 -0.81
C CYS A 81 -6.39 4.93 -2.34
N ARG A 82 -7.52 4.71 -3.03
CA ARG A 82 -7.59 4.72 -4.50
C ARG A 82 -7.21 6.08 -5.09
N GLU A 83 -7.79 7.16 -4.55
CA GLU A 83 -7.45 8.53 -4.95
C GLU A 83 -5.98 8.83 -4.68
N PHE A 84 -5.49 8.43 -3.51
CA PHE A 84 -4.10 8.66 -3.13
C PHE A 84 -3.12 7.94 -4.07
N LEU A 85 -3.38 6.68 -4.41
CA LEU A 85 -2.58 5.93 -5.40
C LEU A 85 -2.53 6.63 -6.76
N ALA A 86 -3.67 7.15 -7.25
CA ALA A 86 -3.73 7.88 -8.51
C ALA A 86 -2.95 9.22 -8.46
N GLN A 87 -2.93 9.89 -7.31
CA GLN A 87 -2.12 11.10 -7.10
C GLN A 87 -0.62 10.79 -7.05
N LEU A 88 -0.24 9.69 -6.39
CA LEU A 88 1.16 9.27 -6.26
C LEU A 88 1.76 8.82 -7.60
N ASP A 89 0.98 8.11 -8.43
CA ASP A 89 1.39 7.73 -9.77
C ASP A 89 0.23 7.78 -10.78
N PRO A 90 0.14 8.85 -11.60
CA PRO A 90 -0.90 9.00 -12.61
C PRO A 90 -0.88 7.92 -13.71
N ALA A 91 0.22 7.16 -13.86
CA ALA A 91 0.27 6.02 -14.77
C ALA A 91 -0.62 4.85 -14.30
N GLY A 92 -1.06 4.88 -13.04
CA GLY A 92 -1.91 3.87 -12.43
C GLY A 92 -1.13 2.69 -11.85
N VAL A 93 -1.88 1.76 -11.25
CA VAL A 93 -1.34 0.52 -10.71
C VAL A 93 -0.95 -0.41 -11.87
N PRO A 94 0.29 -0.90 -11.94
CA PRO A 94 0.71 -1.82 -12.99
C PRO A 94 -0.13 -3.11 -13.00
N PRO A 95 -0.40 -3.70 -14.17
CA PRO A 95 -1.19 -4.94 -14.26
C PRO A 95 -0.67 -6.08 -13.38
N GLY A 96 0.65 -6.20 -13.20
CA GLY A 96 1.25 -7.25 -12.35
C GLY A 96 1.02 -7.07 -10.84
N GLU A 97 0.50 -5.94 -10.40
CA GLU A 97 0.11 -5.67 -9.00
C GLU A 97 -1.40 -5.85 -8.77
N LEU A 98 -2.15 -6.12 -9.84
CA LEU A 98 -3.55 -6.48 -9.76
C LEU A 98 -3.64 -7.95 -9.33
N LEU A 99 -4.14 -8.20 -8.11
CA LEU A 99 -4.47 -9.56 -7.68
C LEU A 99 -5.53 -10.07 -8.65
N THR A 100 -5.20 -11.12 -9.40
CA THR A 100 -6.20 -11.92 -10.09
C THR A 100 -6.88 -12.81 -9.06
N GLU A 101 -8.15 -13.19 -9.26
CA GLU A 101 -8.95 -14.02 -8.32
C GLU A 101 -8.40 -15.45 -8.08
N SER A 102 -7.10 -15.69 -8.30
CA SER A 102 -6.47 -17.01 -8.27
C SER A 102 -5.21 -17.08 -7.39
N ASP A 103 -4.90 -16.03 -6.63
CA ASP A 103 -3.85 -16.03 -5.59
C ASP A 103 -4.45 -16.15 -4.17
#